data_AF-A0A2V9GQY6-F1
#
_entry.id   AF-A0A2V9GQY6-F1
#
_cell.length_a   1.000
_cell.length_b   1.000
_cell.length_c   1.000
_cell.angle_alpha   90.00
_cell.angle_beta   90.00
_cell.angle_gamma   90.00
#
_symmetry.space_group_name_H-M   'P 1'
#
loop_
_entity.id
_entity.type
_entity.pdbx_description
1 polymer ?
#
loop_
_entity_poly.entity_id
_entity_poly.type
_entity_poly.pdbx_seq_one_letter_code
_entity_poly.pdbx_strand_id
1 'polypeptide(L)'
;MKQQGYTVGGMLDDDIVGADSAAGAPHRVRLFSGNGEIDDADSLSRELARAVEEIDGRGAIRMIFRVDRYGRGGDHYPFYKAGLPAVRFTEPLEDYHHQHQTPRTENGIEYGDFEKYLNFTFMGDVARDNAEALRQLALAPAPPANARLTGAVTPDAKVSWSAEDDAERVGFEILWRETTDPRWQVYDFAASPGETVLKDVSTDNHFF
;
A
#
# COMPACT_ATOMS: atom_id res chain seq x y z
N MET A 1 17.50 -4.23 12.66
CA MET A 1 17.65 -3.42 11.43
C MET A 1 18.44 -2.14 11.66
N LYS A 2 17.88 -1.06 12.25
CA LYS A 2 18.58 0.23 12.40
C LYS A 2 19.92 0.16 13.15
N GLN A 3 19.99 -0.59 14.25
CA GLN A 3 21.24 -0.80 15.00
C GLN A 3 22.34 -1.51 14.19
N GLN A 4 21.97 -2.23 13.14
CA GLN A 4 22.88 -2.94 12.24
C GLN A 4 23.16 -2.15 10.96
N GLY A 5 22.63 -0.91 10.84
CA GLY A 5 22.82 -0.06 9.67
C GLY A 5 21.91 -0.38 8.47
N TYR A 6 20.93 -1.29 8.62
CA TYR A 6 19.99 -1.60 7.55
C TYR A 6 18.89 -0.55 7.43
N THR A 7 18.61 -0.15 6.19
CA THR A 7 17.41 0.58 5.79
C THR A 7 16.34 -0.43 5.36
N VAL A 8 15.12 -0.27 5.85
CA VAL A 8 13.97 -1.10 5.44
C VAL A 8 13.12 -0.26 4.50
N GLY A 9 13.06 -0.66 3.22
CA GLY A 9 12.24 0.01 2.20
C GLY A 9 10.75 -0.30 2.28
N GLY A 10 10.40 -1.44 2.88
CA GLY A 10 9.02 -1.86 3.12
C GLY A 10 8.95 -3.28 3.70
N MET A 11 7.82 -3.63 4.29
CA MET A 11 7.49 -4.98 4.75
C MET A 11 6.16 -5.41 4.12
N LEU A 12 6.17 -6.52 3.39
CA LEU A 12 5.00 -7.12 2.78
C LEU A 12 4.73 -8.42 3.53
N ASP A 13 3.59 -8.51 4.21
CA ASP A 13 3.17 -9.66 5.02
C ASP A 13 2.04 -10.40 4.29
N ASP A 14 2.35 -11.54 3.68
CA ASP A 14 1.36 -12.43 3.05
C ASP A 14 0.96 -13.52 4.05
N ASP A 15 -0.20 -13.37 4.67
CA ASP A 15 -0.67 -14.34 5.66
C ASP A 15 -2.17 -14.55 5.54
N ILE A 16 -2.51 -15.83 5.38
CA ILE A 16 -3.80 -16.34 4.91
C ILE A 16 -4.06 -15.86 3.48
N VAL A 17 -3.23 -16.35 2.55
CA VAL A 17 -3.32 -16.14 1.12
C VAL A 17 -3.29 -17.50 0.44
N GLY A 18 -4.43 -17.98 -0.05
CA GLY A 18 -4.43 -19.17 -0.89
C GLY A 18 -5.79 -19.77 -1.17
N ALA A 19 -6.75 -19.62 -0.27
CA ALA A 19 -8.10 -20.12 -0.44
C ALA A 19 -9.01 -18.97 -0.88
N ASP A 20 -9.35 -18.92 -2.17
CA ASP A 20 -10.31 -17.94 -2.68
C ASP A 20 -11.48 -18.62 -3.39
N SER A 21 -12.25 -19.37 -2.60
CA SER A 21 -13.32 -20.25 -3.08
C SER A 21 -14.73 -19.62 -3.04
N ALA A 22 -14.83 -18.31 -2.79
CA ALA A 22 -16.12 -17.64 -2.66
C ALA A 22 -16.84 -17.49 -4.01
N ALA A 23 -17.98 -18.16 -4.20
CA ALA A 23 -18.81 -17.98 -5.39
C ALA A 23 -19.44 -16.57 -5.41
N GLY A 24 -19.15 -15.80 -6.47
CA GLY A 24 -19.92 -14.59 -6.82
C GLY A 24 -19.43 -13.24 -6.26
N ALA A 25 -18.27 -13.18 -5.61
CA ALA A 25 -17.65 -11.91 -5.21
C ALA A 25 -16.39 -11.62 -6.06
N PRO A 26 -16.02 -10.35 -6.29
CA PRO A 26 -14.72 -10.06 -6.88
C PRO A 26 -13.61 -10.53 -5.94
N HIS A 27 -12.76 -11.41 -6.46
CA HIS A 27 -11.59 -12.05 -5.86
C HIS A 27 -10.45 -11.06 -5.63
N ARG A 28 -10.73 -10.04 -4.81
CA ARG A 28 -9.79 -8.97 -4.48
C ARG A 28 -9.06 -9.29 -3.21
N VAL A 29 -7.73 -9.39 -3.26
CA VAL A 29 -6.91 -9.51 -2.07
C VAL A 29 -7.10 -8.26 -1.20
N ARG A 30 -7.23 -8.45 0.11
CA ARG A 30 -7.29 -7.33 1.05
C ARG A 30 -5.86 -6.91 1.35
N LEU A 31 -5.61 -5.62 1.26
CA LEU A 31 -4.34 -5.01 1.61
C LEU A 31 -4.54 -4.11 2.83
N PHE A 32 -4.19 -4.63 4.00
CA PHE A 32 -4.25 -3.90 5.27
C PHE A 32 -3.03 -3.00 5.42
N SER A 33 -3.25 -1.76 5.86
CA SER A 33 -2.20 -0.74 5.85
C SER A 33 -2.45 0.36 6.91
N GLY A 34 -2.53 -0.01 8.20
CA GLY A 34 -2.94 0.89 9.29
C GLY A 34 -4.42 1.31 9.17
N ASN A 35 -5.16 1.85 10.14
CA ASN A 35 -4.85 2.31 11.48
C ASN A 35 -5.51 1.41 12.56
N GLY A 36 -4.79 1.25 13.68
CA GLY A 36 -5.31 0.90 15.01
C GLY A 36 -5.72 2.14 15.85
N GLU A 37 -4.76 2.80 16.52
CA GLU A 37 -4.99 3.86 17.55
C GLU A 37 -4.58 5.30 17.16
N ILE A 38 -4.01 5.57 15.97
CA ILE A 38 -3.39 6.87 15.60
C ILE A 38 -3.85 7.33 14.21
N ASP A 39 -4.35 8.55 14.03
CA ASP A 39 -4.67 9.05 12.68
C ASP A 39 -3.46 8.94 11.72
N ASP A 40 -3.59 8.14 10.65
CA ASP A 40 -2.48 7.64 9.84
C ASP A 40 -2.75 7.72 8.33
N ALA A 41 -3.72 8.53 7.89
CA ALA A 41 -4.17 8.57 6.51
C ALA A 41 -3.04 8.79 5.47
N ASP A 42 -1.91 9.35 5.91
CA ASP A 42 -0.68 9.59 5.11
C ASP A 42 0.56 8.90 5.70
N SER A 43 0.38 7.78 6.38
CA SER A 43 1.51 6.96 6.85
C SER A 43 2.23 6.30 5.68
N LEU A 44 3.51 5.94 5.87
CA LEU A 44 4.27 5.22 4.85
C LEU A 44 3.62 3.88 4.46
N SER A 45 2.87 3.25 5.36
CA SER A 45 2.06 2.07 5.05
C SER A 45 0.92 2.39 4.08
N ARG A 46 0.27 3.54 4.20
CA ARG A 46 -0.75 4.01 3.26
C ARG A 46 -0.18 4.24 1.88
N GLU A 47 0.96 4.91 1.81
CA GLU A 47 1.61 5.14 0.51
C GLU A 47 2.01 3.84 -0.16
N LEU A 48 2.58 2.88 0.61
CA LEU A 48 2.88 1.55 0.07
C LEU A 48 1.61 0.83 -0.43
N ALA A 49 0.51 0.91 0.31
CA ALA A 49 -0.74 0.29 -0.12
C ALA A 49 -1.36 0.94 -1.37
N ARG A 50 -1.25 2.27 -1.50
CA ARG A 50 -1.66 3.00 -2.70
C ARG A 50 -0.82 2.60 -3.91
N ALA A 51 0.50 2.52 -3.74
CA ALA A 51 1.40 2.10 -4.81
C ALA A 51 1.08 0.68 -5.30
N VAL A 52 0.82 -0.26 -4.39
CA VAL A 52 0.37 -1.62 -4.74
C VAL A 52 -0.99 -1.58 -5.47
N GLU A 53 -1.97 -0.80 -5.00
CA GLU A 53 -3.26 -0.66 -5.71
C GLU A 53 -3.12 0.04 -7.06
N GLU A 54 -2.17 0.95 -7.23
CA GLU A 54 -1.94 1.63 -8.51
C GLU A 54 -1.34 0.69 -9.56
N ILE A 55 -0.47 -0.25 -9.12
CA ILE A 55 0.13 -1.29 -9.95
C ILE A 55 -0.91 -2.20 -10.60
N ASP A 56 -1.79 -2.82 -9.79
CA ASP A 56 -2.71 -3.86 -10.27
C ASP A 56 -4.18 -3.41 -10.32
N GLY A 57 -4.44 -2.22 -9.80
CA GLY A 57 -5.72 -1.56 -9.89
C GLY A 57 -6.71 -1.96 -8.80
N ARG A 58 -7.74 -1.12 -8.68
CA ARG A 58 -8.88 -1.28 -7.75
C ARG A 58 -9.70 -2.55 -8.03
N GLY A 59 -9.50 -3.20 -9.17
CA GLY A 59 -10.18 -4.44 -9.54
C GLY A 59 -9.62 -5.67 -8.84
N ALA A 60 -8.34 -5.63 -8.43
CA ALA A 60 -7.61 -6.75 -7.84
C ALA A 60 -7.21 -6.47 -6.38
N ILE A 61 -6.80 -5.25 -6.06
CA ILE A 61 -6.42 -4.88 -4.69
C ILE A 61 -7.58 -4.21 -3.98
N ARG A 62 -7.87 -4.59 -2.74
CA ARG A 62 -8.77 -3.86 -1.83
C ARG A 62 -7.97 -3.28 -0.67
N MET A 63 -7.67 -1.99 -0.74
CA MET A 63 -7.09 -1.27 0.40
C MET A 63 -8.05 -1.30 1.60
N ILE A 64 -7.55 -1.71 2.76
CA ILE A 64 -8.28 -1.73 4.02
C ILE A 64 -7.63 -0.76 4.99
N PHE A 65 -8.44 0.19 5.47
CA PHE A 65 -7.99 1.23 6.40
C PHE A 65 -7.94 0.76 7.86
N ARG A 66 -7.37 -0.42 8.07
CA ARG A 66 -7.04 -1.00 9.37
C ARG A 66 -5.69 -1.68 9.32
N VAL A 67 -5.07 -1.81 10.49
CA VAL A 67 -3.84 -2.58 10.64
C VAL A 67 -4.08 -4.07 10.39
N ASP A 68 -5.21 -4.62 10.85
CA ASP A 68 -5.66 -5.99 10.56
C ASP A 68 -7.17 -6.10 10.85
N ARG A 69 -7.71 -7.32 10.73
CA ARG A 69 -9.00 -7.76 11.26
C ARG A 69 -9.03 -7.65 12.78
N TYR A 70 -10.23 -7.54 13.36
CA TYR A 70 -10.40 -7.40 14.79
C TYR A 70 -9.83 -8.59 15.57
N GLY A 71 -9.07 -8.31 16.64
CA GLY A 71 -8.47 -9.33 17.50
C GLY A 71 -7.31 -10.09 16.85
N ARG A 72 -6.81 -9.63 15.69
CA ARG A 72 -5.68 -10.21 14.96
C ARG A 72 -4.50 -9.24 14.93
N GLY A 73 -3.37 -9.78 14.49
CA GLY A 73 -2.17 -9.04 14.14
C GLY A 73 -1.30 -9.91 13.25
N GLY A 74 -0.24 -9.32 12.70
CA GLY A 74 0.69 -10.00 11.82
C GLY A 74 2.10 -9.44 11.95
N ASP A 75 3.03 -10.02 11.20
CA ASP A 75 4.45 -9.67 11.27
C ASP A 75 4.75 -8.28 10.69
N HIS A 76 3.83 -7.70 9.93
CA HIS A 76 3.89 -6.30 9.52
C HIS A 76 3.72 -5.30 10.68
N TYR A 77 3.05 -5.70 11.78
CA TYR A 77 2.63 -4.76 12.82
C TYR A 77 3.80 -4.07 13.56
N PRO A 78 4.88 -4.76 13.95
CA PRO A 78 6.05 -4.12 14.54
C PRO A 78 6.72 -3.09 13.60
N PHE A 79 6.69 -3.32 12.28
CA PHE A 79 7.23 -2.37 11.30
C PHE A 79 6.36 -1.12 11.19
N TYR A 80 5.04 -1.30 11.09
CA TYR A 80 4.07 -0.21 11.13
C TYR A 80 4.24 0.65 12.40
N LYS A 81 4.33 0.03 13.59
CA LYS A 81 4.54 0.76 14.86
C LYS A 81 5.88 1.48 14.93
N ALA A 82 6.88 1.05 14.17
CA ALA A 82 8.16 1.73 14.06
C ALA A 82 8.14 2.89 13.04
N GLY A 83 6.98 3.18 12.44
CA GLY A 83 6.82 4.20 11.40
C GLY A 83 7.41 3.80 10.06
N LEU A 84 7.61 2.49 9.81
CA LEU A 84 8.12 1.97 8.54
C LEU A 84 6.97 1.58 7.61
N PRO A 85 7.15 1.63 6.28
CA PRO A 85 6.16 1.13 5.33
C PRO A 85 5.93 -0.36 5.56
N ALA A 86 4.70 -0.73 5.87
CA ALA A 86 4.33 -2.13 6.14
C ALA A 86 2.87 -2.39 5.77
N VAL A 87 2.63 -3.42 4.97
CA VAL A 87 1.31 -3.82 4.50
C VAL A 87 1.11 -5.32 4.68
N ARG A 88 -0.16 -5.75 4.74
CA ARG A 88 -0.52 -7.16 4.83
C ARG A 88 -1.54 -7.56 3.78
N PHE A 89 -1.20 -8.59 3.02
CA PHE A 89 -2.09 -9.28 2.09
C PHE A 89 -2.84 -10.38 2.83
N THR A 90 -4.16 -10.44 2.64
CA THR A 90 -5.01 -11.47 3.22
C THR A 90 -6.20 -11.73 2.30
N GLU A 91 -6.59 -12.99 2.16
CA GLU A 91 -7.72 -13.38 1.32
C GLU A 91 -9.04 -12.74 1.79
N PRO A 92 -9.99 -12.50 0.87
CA PRO A 92 -11.24 -11.82 1.19
C PRO A 92 -12.21 -12.71 1.99
N LEU A 93 -12.10 -14.04 1.89
CA LEU A 93 -13.00 -14.95 2.56
C LEU A 93 -12.23 -16.14 3.13
N GLU A 94 -12.22 -16.20 4.46
CA GLU A 94 -11.52 -17.23 5.20
C GLU A 94 -12.44 -18.42 5.47
N ASP A 95 -11.95 -19.62 5.19
CA ASP A 95 -12.60 -20.85 5.62
C ASP A 95 -11.90 -21.42 6.86
N TYR A 96 -12.53 -21.25 8.03
CA TYR A 96 -12.01 -21.73 9.31
C TYR A 96 -11.94 -23.26 9.43
N HIS A 97 -12.59 -24.01 8.52
CA HIS A 97 -12.39 -25.45 8.43
C HIS A 97 -11.00 -25.80 7.86
N HIS A 98 -10.34 -24.86 7.19
CA HIS A 98 -9.04 -25.05 6.55
C HIS A 98 -7.92 -24.25 7.21
N GLN A 99 -8.16 -23.62 8.37
CA GLN A 99 -7.14 -22.84 9.10
C GLN A 99 -6.90 -23.37 10.51
N HIS A 100 -5.63 -23.57 10.88
CA HIS A 100 -5.23 -24.05 12.21
C HIS A 100 -5.99 -25.30 12.69
N GLN A 101 -6.36 -26.20 11.76
CA GLN A 101 -7.10 -27.41 12.09
C GLN A 101 -6.17 -28.63 12.12
N THR A 102 -6.42 -29.53 13.08
CA THR A 102 -5.92 -30.89 13.01
C THR A 102 -6.71 -31.65 11.93
N PRO A 103 -6.03 -32.26 10.93
CA PRO A 103 -6.67 -33.02 9.87
C PRO A 103 -7.65 -34.08 10.38
N ARG A 104 -8.92 -33.99 10.00
CA ARG A 104 -9.97 -34.94 10.37
C ARG A 104 -11.19 -34.82 9.46
N THR A 105 -12.05 -35.81 9.50
CA THR A 105 -13.42 -35.70 8.99
C THR A 105 -14.39 -35.85 10.16
N GLU A 106 -15.26 -34.87 10.32
CA GLU A 106 -16.23 -34.84 11.41
C GLU A 106 -17.58 -34.34 10.87
N ASN A 107 -18.65 -35.10 11.10
CA ASN A 107 -20.00 -34.77 10.62
C ASN A 107 -20.09 -34.48 9.09
N GLY A 108 -19.23 -35.13 8.29
CA GLY A 108 -19.17 -34.95 6.84
C GLY A 108 -18.39 -33.71 6.38
N ILE A 109 -17.80 -32.95 7.30
CA ILE A 109 -16.91 -31.82 7.01
C ILE A 109 -15.47 -32.30 7.10
N GLU A 110 -14.69 -32.00 6.08
CA GLU A 110 -13.26 -32.24 6.07
C GLU A 110 -12.54 -31.00 6.62
N TYR A 111 -11.77 -31.22 7.68
CA TYR A 111 -10.97 -30.18 8.32
C TYR A 111 -9.50 -30.40 7.98
N GLY A 112 -8.79 -29.33 7.70
CA GLY A 112 -7.35 -29.35 7.39
C GLY A 112 -6.97 -28.34 6.33
N ASP A 113 -5.72 -27.89 6.38
CA ASP A 113 -5.13 -27.05 5.36
C ASP A 113 -4.48 -27.95 4.29
N PHE A 114 -5.08 -28.01 3.10
CA PHE A 114 -4.68 -28.93 2.04
C PHE A 114 -4.56 -28.20 0.70
N GLU A 115 -3.63 -28.67 -0.13
CA GLU A 115 -3.38 -28.15 -1.48
C GLU A 115 -4.64 -28.09 -2.36
N LYS A 116 -5.57 -29.04 -2.20
CA LYS A 116 -6.83 -29.07 -2.97
C LYS A 116 -7.77 -27.89 -2.72
N TYR A 117 -7.56 -27.12 -1.65
CA TYR A 117 -8.33 -25.91 -1.35
C TYR A 117 -7.67 -24.64 -1.90
N LEU A 118 -6.46 -24.75 -2.47
CA LEU A 118 -5.73 -23.61 -2.99
C LEU A 118 -6.26 -23.17 -4.35
N ASN A 119 -6.38 -21.86 -4.53
CA ASN A 119 -6.57 -21.19 -5.80
C ASN A 119 -5.21 -20.67 -6.30
N PHE A 120 -4.55 -21.47 -7.13
CA PHE A 120 -3.22 -21.13 -7.67
C PHE A 120 -3.22 -19.87 -8.55
N THR A 121 -4.34 -19.52 -9.18
CA THR A 121 -4.43 -18.27 -9.96
C THR A 121 -4.37 -17.08 -9.03
N PHE A 122 -5.22 -17.07 -8.00
CA PHE A 122 -5.22 -16.02 -6.96
C PHE A 122 -3.85 -15.89 -6.28
N MET A 123 -3.22 -17.01 -5.91
CA MET A 123 -1.87 -16.99 -5.33
C MET A 123 -0.83 -16.41 -6.30
N GLY A 124 -0.93 -16.76 -7.59
CA GLY A 124 -0.05 -16.24 -8.63
C GLY A 124 -0.21 -14.73 -8.83
N ASP A 125 -1.45 -14.22 -8.75
CA ASP A 125 -1.74 -12.80 -8.85
C ASP A 125 -1.15 -12.03 -7.64
N VAL A 126 -1.37 -12.51 -6.40
CA VAL A 126 -0.77 -11.88 -5.21
C VAL A 126 0.76 -11.94 -5.23
N ALA A 127 1.35 -13.04 -5.71
CA ALA A 127 2.80 -13.14 -5.88
C ALA A 127 3.32 -12.12 -6.93
N ARG A 128 2.55 -11.85 -7.98
CA ARG A 128 2.88 -10.84 -8.99
C ARG A 128 2.79 -9.43 -8.40
N ASP A 129 1.79 -9.14 -7.58
CA ASP A 129 1.65 -7.84 -6.89
C ASP A 129 2.88 -7.55 -6.02
N ASN A 130 3.29 -8.53 -5.23
CA ASN A 130 4.51 -8.46 -4.42
C ASN A 130 5.75 -8.20 -5.28
N ALA A 131 5.94 -8.98 -6.35
CA ALA A 131 7.09 -8.87 -7.24
C ALA A 131 7.15 -7.50 -7.94
N GLU A 132 6.02 -6.98 -8.40
CA GLU A 132 5.95 -5.70 -9.10
C GLU A 132 6.14 -4.52 -8.14
N ALA A 133 5.59 -4.58 -6.93
CA ALA A 133 5.86 -3.58 -5.89
C ALA A 133 7.35 -3.52 -5.53
N LEU A 134 8.00 -4.68 -5.37
CA LEU A 134 9.44 -4.76 -5.15
C LEU A 134 10.24 -4.22 -6.35
N ARG A 135 9.82 -4.55 -7.58
CA ARG A 135 10.45 -4.06 -8.81
C ARG A 135 10.37 -2.53 -8.89
N GLN A 136 9.22 -1.94 -8.62
CA GLN A 136 9.05 -0.48 -8.63
C GLN A 136 9.93 0.18 -7.57
N LEU A 137 9.93 -0.31 -6.34
CA LEU A 137 10.77 0.24 -5.26
C LEU A 137 12.27 0.13 -5.58
N ALA A 138 12.70 -0.96 -6.22
CA ALA A 138 14.11 -1.18 -6.56
C ALA A 138 14.59 -0.34 -7.75
N LEU A 139 13.70 0.02 -8.67
CA LEU A 139 14.01 0.81 -9.87
C LEU A 139 13.61 2.28 -9.76
N ALA A 140 13.00 2.68 -8.64
CA ALA A 140 12.60 4.06 -8.41
C ALA A 140 13.84 4.98 -8.33
N PRO A 141 13.79 6.19 -8.92
CA PRO A 141 14.79 7.22 -8.69
C PRO A 141 14.92 7.57 -7.21
N ALA A 142 16.04 8.19 -6.83
CA ALA A 142 16.17 8.74 -5.50
C ALA A 142 15.04 9.75 -5.22
N PRO A 143 14.41 9.71 -4.02
CA PRO A 143 13.30 10.58 -3.71
C PRO A 143 13.72 12.06 -3.70
N PRO A 144 12.82 12.99 -4.07
CA PRO A 144 13.09 14.41 -3.92
C PRO A 144 13.32 14.78 -2.44
N ALA A 145 14.17 15.77 -2.22
CA ALA A 145 14.50 16.31 -0.91
C ALA A 145 13.84 17.68 -0.70
N ASN A 146 13.61 18.05 0.57
CA ASN A 146 13.10 19.37 0.95
C ASN A 146 11.78 19.76 0.24
N ALA A 147 10.91 18.78 -0.04
CA ALA A 147 9.57 19.05 -0.56
C ALA A 147 8.79 19.93 0.45
N ARG A 148 8.19 21.01 -0.04
CA ARG A 148 7.43 21.98 0.76
C ARG A 148 6.21 22.44 0.01
N LEU A 149 5.11 22.57 0.73
CA LEU A 149 3.90 23.25 0.30
C LEU A 149 3.83 24.62 0.99
N THR A 150 3.65 25.67 0.22
CA THR A 150 3.37 27.03 0.70
C THR A 150 2.22 27.65 -0.10
N GLY A 151 1.75 28.83 0.30
CA GLY A 151 0.53 29.44 -0.26
C GLY A 151 -0.27 30.28 0.72
N ALA A 152 0.28 30.58 1.91
CA ALA A 152 -0.42 31.33 2.94
C ALA A 152 -0.93 32.68 2.40
N VAL A 153 -2.24 32.91 2.54
CA VAL A 153 -2.93 34.16 2.16
C VAL A 153 -2.98 34.41 0.65
N THR A 154 -2.93 33.35 -0.18
CA THR A 154 -3.21 33.39 -1.61
C THR A 154 -4.11 32.21 -2.03
N PRO A 155 -4.90 32.32 -3.12
CA PRO A 155 -5.67 31.19 -3.64
C PRO A 155 -4.81 30.13 -4.36
N ASP A 156 -3.50 30.40 -4.53
CA ASP A 156 -2.57 29.54 -5.26
C ASP A 156 -1.75 28.66 -4.30
N ALA A 157 -1.60 27.39 -4.65
CA ALA A 157 -0.65 26.49 -4.00
C ALA A 157 0.74 26.66 -4.63
N LYS A 158 1.79 26.55 -3.82
CA LYS A 158 3.18 26.57 -4.27
C LYS A 158 3.91 25.37 -3.73
N VAL A 159 4.35 24.49 -4.63
CA VAL A 159 5.10 23.29 -4.29
C VAL A 159 6.55 23.51 -4.70
N SER A 160 7.49 23.26 -3.79
CA SER A 160 8.92 23.39 -4.07
C SER A 160 9.69 22.17 -3.57
N TRP A 161 10.67 21.71 -4.33
CA TRP A 161 11.53 20.59 -3.95
C TRP A 161 12.94 20.72 -4.55
N SER A 162 13.86 19.93 -4.02
CA SER A 162 15.22 19.76 -4.51
C SER A 162 15.46 18.29 -4.85
N ALA A 163 16.45 17.98 -5.66
CA ALA A 163 16.85 16.61 -5.95
C ALA A 163 18.34 16.58 -6.34
N GLU A 164 19.02 15.50 -5.98
CA GLU A 164 20.36 15.20 -6.48
C GLU A 164 20.30 14.84 -7.96
N ASP A 165 21.39 15.09 -8.70
CA ASP A 165 21.47 14.73 -10.12
C ASP A 165 21.30 13.22 -10.32
N ASP A 166 20.39 12.86 -11.22
CA ASP A 166 20.07 11.49 -11.58
C ASP A 166 19.81 11.45 -13.09
N ALA A 167 20.68 10.76 -13.83
CA ALA A 167 20.63 10.71 -15.29
C ALA A 167 19.47 9.86 -15.81
N GLU A 168 18.90 8.98 -14.99
CA GLU A 168 17.78 8.11 -15.36
C GLU A 168 16.42 8.74 -15.00
N ARG A 169 16.40 9.78 -14.17
CA ARG A 169 15.17 10.50 -13.81
C ARG A 169 14.71 11.43 -14.92
N VAL A 170 13.52 11.17 -15.45
CA VAL A 170 12.89 11.98 -16.51
C VAL A 170 12.27 13.28 -15.99
N GLY A 171 11.84 13.32 -14.73
CA GLY A 171 11.25 14.49 -14.08
C GLY A 171 10.51 14.13 -12.80
N PHE A 172 9.53 14.94 -12.44
CA PHE A 172 8.76 14.84 -11.20
C PHE A 172 7.27 15.01 -11.51
N GLU A 173 6.46 14.10 -11.01
CA GLU A 173 5.01 14.27 -10.95
C GLU A 173 4.67 15.04 -9.67
N ILE A 174 3.82 16.06 -9.81
CA ILE A 174 3.19 16.75 -8.70
C ILE A 174 1.86 16.05 -8.47
N LEU A 175 1.75 15.34 -7.36
CA LEU A 175 0.54 14.63 -6.99
C LEU A 175 -0.36 15.55 -6.17
N TRP A 176 -1.66 15.32 -6.27
CA TRP A 176 -2.63 15.94 -5.38
C TRP A 176 -3.79 14.99 -5.08
N ARG A 177 -4.49 15.25 -3.99
CA ARG A 177 -5.78 14.61 -3.67
C ARG A 177 -6.64 15.54 -2.86
N GLU A 178 -7.95 15.48 -3.05
CA GLU A 178 -8.89 16.10 -2.11
C GLU A 178 -8.62 15.57 -0.70
N THR A 179 -8.77 16.42 0.33
CA THR A 179 -8.50 16.04 1.73
C THR A 179 -9.32 14.85 2.24
N THR A 180 -10.38 14.49 1.51
CA THR A 180 -11.27 13.36 1.78
C THR A 180 -11.05 12.14 0.87
N ASP A 181 -10.27 12.26 -0.20
CA ASP A 181 -10.03 11.16 -1.15
C ASP A 181 -8.78 10.38 -0.74
N PRO A 182 -8.83 9.06 -0.51
CA PRO A 182 -7.65 8.29 -0.17
C PRO A 182 -6.64 8.11 -1.30
N ARG A 183 -6.83 8.64 -2.52
CA ARG A 183 -5.98 8.37 -3.67
C ARG A 183 -5.39 9.63 -4.30
N TRP A 184 -4.11 9.54 -4.62
CA TRP A 184 -3.40 10.54 -5.39
C TRP A 184 -3.85 10.57 -6.85
N GLN A 185 -3.71 11.73 -7.46
CA GLN A 185 -3.83 11.95 -8.89
C GLN A 185 -2.64 12.79 -9.34
N VAL A 186 -2.17 12.57 -10.56
CA VAL A 186 -1.16 13.46 -11.16
C VAL A 186 -1.83 14.78 -11.51
N TYR A 187 -1.40 15.86 -10.87
CA TYR A 187 -1.85 17.22 -11.15
C TYR A 187 -1.05 17.85 -12.27
N ASP A 188 0.28 17.79 -12.17
CA ASP A 188 1.21 18.43 -13.11
C ASP A 188 2.55 17.66 -13.17
N PHE A 189 3.40 18.02 -14.13
CA PHE A 189 4.72 17.42 -14.34
C PHE A 189 5.79 18.50 -14.53
N ALA A 190 6.92 18.32 -13.83
CA ALA A 190 8.08 19.18 -13.93
C ALA A 190 9.32 18.39 -14.37
N ALA A 191 9.97 18.85 -15.46
CA ALA A 191 11.18 18.21 -15.99
C ALA A 191 12.44 18.43 -15.14
N SER A 192 12.37 19.27 -14.10
CA SER A 192 13.51 19.63 -13.25
C SER A 192 13.04 19.99 -11.84
N PRO A 193 13.89 19.85 -10.81
CA PRO A 193 13.54 20.30 -9.47
C PRO A 193 13.43 21.82 -9.41
N GLY A 194 12.64 22.33 -8.48
CA GLY A 194 12.42 23.77 -8.33
C GLY A 194 11.12 24.09 -7.62
N GLU A 195 10.51 25.21 -7.98
CA GLU A 195 9.22 25.67 -7.48
C GLU A 195 8.20 25.71 -8.61
N THR A 196 6.98 25.24 -8.32
CA THR A 196 5.83 25.33 -9.22
C THR A 196 4.68 26.03 -8.49
N VAL A 197 4.03 26.99 -9.17
CA VAL A 197 2.85 27.70 -8.67
C VAL A 197 1.61 27.14 -9.36
N LEU A 198 0.70 26.57 -8.58
CA LEU A 198 -0.56 25.98 -9.03
C LEU A 198 -1.68 27.02 -8.83
N LYS A 199 -2.10 27.65 -9.92
CA LYS A 199 -3.05 28.77 -9.88
C LYS A 199 -4.45 28.33 -9.50
N ASP A 200 -5.10 29.11 -8.63
CA ASP A 200 -6.46 28.86 -8.15
C ASP A 200 -6.64 27.47 -7.49
N VAL A 201 -5.56 26.91 -6.95
CA VAL A 201 -5.54 25.64 -6.23
C VAL A 201 -5.41 25.88 -4.73
N SER A 202 -6.51 25.62 -4.01
CA SER A 202 -6.54 25.78 -2.55
C SER A 202 -5.75 24.67 -1.84
N THR A 203 -4.80 25.08 -1.00
CA THR A 203 -4.07 24.20 -0.06
C THR A 203 -4.95 23.66 1.06
N ASP A 204 -6.13 24.25 1.30
CA ASP A 204 -7.07 23.76 2.31
C ASP A 204 -7.93 22.60 1.78
N ASN A 205 -8.12 22.53 0.46
CA ASN A 205 -8.95 21.50 -0.18
C ASN A 205 -8.12 20.28 -0.58
N HIS A 206 -6.82 20.44 -0.82
CA HIS A 206 -5.96 19.39 -1.36
C HIS A 206 -4.71 19.15 -0.54
N PHE A 207 -4.31 17.88 -0.46
CA PHE A 207 -2.95 17.48 -0.10
C PHE A 207 -2.07 17.37 -1.35
N PHE A 208 -0.75 17.46 -1.13
CA PHE A 208 0.32 17.39 -2.12
C PHE A 208 1.50 16.59 -1.57
#